data_AF-A0A972KM21-F1
#
_entry.id   AF-A0A972KM21-F1
#
_cell.length_a   1.000
_cell.length_b   1.000
_cell.length_c   1.000
_cell.angle_alpha   90.00
_cell.angle_beta   90.00
_cell.angle_gamma   90.00
#
_symmetry.space_group_name_H-M   'P 1'
#
loop_
_entity.id
_entity.type
_entity.pdbx_description
1 polymer ?
#
loop_
_entity_poly.entity_id
_entity_poly.type
_entity_poly.pdbx_seq_one_letter_code
_entity_poly.pdbx_strand_id
1 'polypeptide(L)'
;MTVKMTAKHQITIPKKVADVLGLGKGSMFEIMVSKNRIELIPLETVEKVFTEEEYKKLETLSRKEKGKEKRVTRKFVENLKRERG
;
A
#
# COMPACT_ATOMS: atom_id res chain seq x y z
N MET A 1 -2.00 27.16 15.64
CA MET A 1 -1.45 26.30 16.71
C MET A 1 -0.05 25.92 16.28
N THR A 2 0.95 26.06 17.15
CA THR A 2 2.34 25.74 16.84
C THR A 2 2.78 24.55 17.69
N VAL A 3 3.46 23.59 17.07
CA VAL A 3 3.98 22.39 17.73
C VAL A 3 5.50 22.40 17.60
N LYS A 4 6.20 22.07 18.69
CA LYS A 4 7.66 21.94 18.66
C LYS A 4 8.02 20.56 18.12
N MET A 5 9.06 20.52 17.31
CA MET A 5 9.67 19.26 16.90
C MET A 5 10.38 18.65 18.11
N THR A 6 10.14 17.36 18.34
CA THR A 6 10.75 16.56 19.40
C THR A 6 11.97 15.80 18.85
N ALA A 7 12.54 14.89 19.63
CA ALA A 7 13.67 14.08 19.17
C ALA A 7 13.34 13.31 17.88
N LYS A 8 14.37 13.02 17.09
CA LYS A 8 14.24 12.25 15.83
C LYS A 8 13.27 12.86 14.81
N HIS A 9 13.11 14.18 14.80
CA HIS A 9 12.25 14.91 13.86
C HIS A 9 10.76 14.56 13.98
N GLN A 10 10.31 14.13 15.15
CA GLN A 10 8.91 13.80 15.39
C GLN A 10 8.11 15.04 15.80
N ILE A 11 6.95 15.25 15.18
CA ILE A 11 5.98 16.26 15.60
C ILE A 11 4.74 15.57 16.17
N THR A 12 4.18 16.12 17.24
CA THR A 12 2.91 15.62 17.80
C THR A 12 1.75 16.30 17.11
N ILE A 13 0.85 15.51 16.50
CA ILE A 13 -0.39 16.03 15.95
C ILE A 13 -1.33 16.36 17.12
N PRO A 14 -1.82 17.61 17.23
CA PRO A 14 -2.74 17.98 18.30
C PRO A 14 -4.04 17.18 18.24
N LYS A 15 -4.58 16.84 19.41
CA LYS A 15 -5.80 16.02 19.54
C LYS A 15 -6.97 16.54 18.68
N LYS A 16 -7.19 17.86 18.64
CA LYS A 16 -8.24 18.48 17.80
C LYS A 16 -8.10 18.16 16.31
N VAL A 17 -6.88 18.09 15.79
CA VAL A 17 -6.62 17.75 14.38
C VAL A 17 -6.83 16.25 14.17
N ALA A 18 -6.38 15.43 15.12
CA ALA A 18 -6.58 13.99 15.07
C ALA A 18 -8.06 13.59 15.12
N ASP A 19 -8.87 14.19 16.00
CA ASP A 19 -10.31 13.93 16.08
C ASP A 19 -11.05 14.33 14.79
N VAL A 20 -10.72 15.48 14.19
CA VAL A 20 -11.34 15.95 12.93
C VAL A 20 -10.99 15.04 11.75
N LEU A 21 -9.77 14.52 11.71
CA LEU A 21 -9.30 13.63 10.65
C LEU A 21 -9.52 12.13 10.97
N GLY A 22 -10.15 11.80 12.11
CA GLY A 22 -10.37 10.41 12.54
C GLY A 22 -9.09 9.59 12.74
N LEU A 23 -7.98 10.23 13.09
CA LEU A 23 -6.66 9.59 13.16
C LEU A 23 -6.54 8.70 14.39
N GLY A 24 -6.21 7.42 14.16
CA GLY A 24 -5.99 6.42 15.19
C GLY A 24 -4.52 6.04 15.34
N LYS A 25 -4.22 5.21 16.35
CA LYS A 25 -2.91 4.57 16.45
C LYS A 25 -2.73 3.63 15.24
N GLY A 26 -1.66 3.81 14.48
CA GLY A 26 -1.37 3.01 13.29
C GLY A 26 -1.87 3.60 11.97
N SER A 27 -2.52 4.77 11.98
CA SER A 27 -2.85 5.49 10.75
C SER A 27 -1.59 5.83 9.95
N MET A 28 -1.64 5.56 8.64
CA MET A 28 -0.56 5.90 7.72
C MET A 28 -0.81 7.26 7.08
N PHE A 29 0.28 7.95 6.72
CA PHE A 29 0.23 9.23 6.03
C PHE A 29 1.17 9.19 4.85
N GLU A 30 0.70 9.68 3.72
CA GLU A 30 1.58 10.11 2.65
C GLU A 30 2.16 11.47 3.02
N ILE A 31 3.48 11.58 2.92
CA ILE A 31 4.23 12.80 3.21
C ILE A 31 4.69 13.39 1.89
N MET A 32 4.13 14.54 1.52
CA MET A 32 4.59 15.30 0.37
C MET A 32 5.22 16.61 0.81
N VAL A 33 6.25 17.04 0.08
CA VAL A 33 6.87 18.35 0.26
C VAL A 33 6.47 19.22 -0.91
N SER A 34 5.67 20.25 -0.65
CA SER A 34 5.22 21.21 -1.65
C SER A 34 5.74 22.59 -1.30
N LYS A 35 6.70 23.08 -2.09
CA LYS A 35 7.41 24.35 -1.92
C LYS A 35 8.13 24.45 -0.57
N ASN A 36 7.44 24.97 0.44
CA ASN A 36 7.95 25.18 1.80
C ASN A 36 6.96 24.68 2.86
N ARG A 37 6.13 23.69 2.50
CA ARG A 37 5.12 23.07 3.36
C ARG A 37 5.23 21.57 3.28
N ILE A 38 4.97 20.92 4.40
CA ILE A 38 4.78 19.47 4.47
C ILE A 38 3.28 19.23 4.44
N GLU A 39 2.84 18.45 3.47
CA GLU A 39 1.46 17.99 3.34
C GLU A 39 1.41 16.56 3.86
N LEU A 40 0.57 16.34 4.87
CA LEU A 40 0.30 15.03 5.46
C LEU A 40 -1.08 14.60 5.00
N ILE A 41 -1.14 13.65 4.08
CA ILE A 41 -2.40 13.12 3.57
C ILE A 41 -2.65 11.79 4.28
N PRO A 42 -3.70 11.68 5.12
CA PRO A 42 -4.05 10.39 5.71
C PRO A 42 -4.34 9.39 4.60
N LEU A 43 -3.62 8.28 4.61
CA LEU A 43 -3.95 7.15 3.77
C LEU A 43 -4.94 6.32 4.57
N GLU A 44 -6.18 6.27 4.11
CA GLU A 44 -7.03 5.15 4.46
C GLU A 44 -6.31 3.92 3.90
N THR A 45 -5.77 3.09 4.79
CA THR A 45 -5.64 1.68 4.47
C THR A 45 -7.06 1.20 4.28
N VAL A 46 -7.57 1.39 3.07
CA VAL A 46 -8.56 0.49 2.53
C VAL A 46 -7.82 -0.84 2.56
N GLU A 47 -7.93 -1.57 3.68
CA GLU A 47 -7.93 -3.01 3.60
C GLU A 47 -8.87 -3.26 2.43
N LYS A 48 -8.33 -3.68 1.29
CA LYS A 48 -9.13 -4.19 0.20
C LYS A 48 -9.80 -5.43 0.79
N VAL A 49 -10.85 -5.22 1.56
CA VAL A 49 -11.85 -6.21 1.85
C VAL A 49 -12.53 -6.37 0.49
N PHE A 50 -11.89 -7.17 -0.36
CA PHE A 50 -12.45 -7.56 -1.64
C PHE A 50 -13.86 -8.07 -1.29
N THR A 51 -14.87 -7.43 -1.86
CA THR A 51 -16.25 -7.88 -1.66
C THR A 51 -16.37 -9.31 -2.16
N GLU A 52 -17.33 -10.09 -1.65
CA GLU A 52 -17.53 -11.49 -2.09
C GLU A 52 -17.66 -11.62 -3.61
N GLU A 53 -18.11 -10.55 -4.28
CA GLU A 53 -18.19 -10.44 -5.74
C GLU A 53 -16.81 -10.35 -6.43
N GLU A 54 -15.83 -9.66 -5.83
CA GLU A 54 -14.46 -9.64 -6.32
C GLU A 54 -13.77 -10.98 -6.12
N TYR A 55 -14.02 -11.65 -4.99
CA TYR A 55 -13.56 -13.04 -4.77
C TYR A 55 -14.15 -14.00 -5.81
N LYS A 56 -15.44 -13.89 -6.15
CA LYS A 56 -16.05 -14.70 -7.21
C LYS A 56 -15.43 -14.44 -8.58
N LYS A 57 -15.09 -13.19 -8.91
CA LYS A 57 -14.39 -12.85 -10.15
C LYS A 57 -12.96 -13.43 -10.17
N LEU A 58 -12.24 -13.36 -9.06
CA LEU A 58 -10.91 -13.96 -8.90
C LEU A 58 -10.96 -15.49 -8.96
N GLU A 59 -11.97 -16.13 -8.37
CA GLU A 59 -12.15 -17.59 -8.45
C GLU A 59 -12.51 -18.02 -9.88
N THR A 60 -13.32 -17.23 -10.59
CA THR A 60 -13.67 -17.48 -11.99
C THR A 60 -12.44 -17.33 -12.89
N LEU A 61 -11.61 -16.31 -12.67
CA LEU A 61 -10.33 -16.13 -13.38
C LEU A 61 -9.36 -17.28 -13.07
N SER A 62 -9.21 -17.64 -11.79
CA SER A 62 -8.36 -18.77 -11.36
C SER A 62 -8.81 -20.10 -11.96
N ARG A 63 -10.12 -20.37 -12.04
CA ARG A 63 -10.67 -21.54 -12.74
C ARG A 63 -10.41 -21.51 -14.24
N LYS A 64 -10.44 -20.33 -14.86
CA LYS A 64 -10.19 -20.14 -16.30
C LYS A 64 -8.71 -20.25 -16.67
N GLU A 65 -7.82 -19.98 -15.71
CA GLU A 65 -6.36 -20.07 -15.86
C GLU A 65 -5.75 -21.37 -15.31
N LYS A 66 -6.51 -22.17 -14.54
CA LYS A 66 -6.11 -23.52 -14.13
C LYS A 66 -5.83 -24.38 -15.37
N GLY A 67 -4.55 -24.64 -15.62
CA GLY A 67 -4.06 -25.36 -16.80
C GLY A 67 -3.28 -24.51 -17.82
N LYS A 68 -3.29 -23.18 -17.72
CA LYS A 68 -2.36 -22.28 -18.44
C LYS A 68 -1.16 -21.84 -17.60
N GLU A 69 -1.12 -22.27 -16.33
CA GLU A 69 -0.01 -22.07 -15.42
C GLU A 69 1.27 -22.69 -16.01
N LYS A 70 2.12 -21.85 -16.64
CA LYS A 70 3.49 -22.25 -16.95
C LYS A 70 4.17 -22.56 -15.62
N ARG A 71 4.40 -23.84 -15.35
CA ARG A 71 5.24 -24.27 -14.22
C ARG A 71 6.63 -23.67 -14.42
N VAL A 72 6.90 -22.56 -13.73
CA VAL A 72 8.20 -21.91 -13.68
C VAL A 72 9.14 -22.83 -12.88
N THR A 73 9.65 -23.84 -13.57
CA THR A 73 10.69 -24.73 -13.03
C THR A 73 12.05 -24.06 -13.15
N ARG A 74 13.02 -24.48 -12.32
CA ARG A 74 14.38 -23.93 -12.30
C ARG A 74 15.01 -23.89 -13.71
N LYS A 75 14.77 -24.94 -14.52
CA LYS A 75 15.17 -25.04 -15.93
C LYS A 75 14.53 -24.00 -16.84
N PHE A 76 13.27 -23.63 -16.59
CA PHE A 76 12.56 -22.59 -17.35
C PHE A 76 13.17 -21.20 -17.11
N VAL A 77 13.58 -20.93 -15.88
CA VAL A 77 14.28 -19.68 -15.51
C VAL A 77 15.69 -19.62 -16.10
N GLU A 78 16.41 -20.75 -16.12
CA GLU A 78 17.74 -20.81 -16.75
C GLU A 78 17.68 -20.57 -18.27
N ASN A 79 16.69 -21.15 -18.97
CA ASN A 79 16.53 -20.89 -20.41
C ASN A 79 16.16 -19.43 -20.72
N LEU A 80 15.27 -18.81 -19.93
CA LEU A 80 14.94 -17.39 -20.09
C LEU A 80 16.14 -16.45 -19.90
N LYS A 81 17.07 -16.80 -19.00
CA LYS A 81 18.31 -16.03 -18.81
C LYS A 81 19.29 -16.23 -19.97
N ARG A 82 19.21 -17.35 -20.68
CA ARG A 82 20.07 -17.68 -21.82
C ARG A 82 19.62 -17.03 -23.12
N GLU A 83 18.32 -16.81 -23.31
CA GLU A 83 17.77 -16.13 -24.51
C GLU A 83 17.87 -14.59 -24.48
N ARG A 84 18.25 -14.00 -23.35
CA ARG A 84 18.38 -12.54 -23.17
C ARG A 84 19.82 -12.02 -23.08
N GLY A 85 20.82 -12.89 -23.23
CA GLY A 85 22.25 -12.53 -23.34
C GLY A 85 22.76 -12.83 -24.73
#